data_AF-A0A914MJY1-F1
#
_entry.id   AF-A0A914MJY1-F1
#
_cell.length_a   1.000
_cell.length_b   1.000
_cell.length_c   1.000
_cell.angle_alpha   90.00
_cell.angle_beta   90.00
_cell.angle_gamma   90.00
#
_symmetry.space_group_name_H-M   'P 1'
#
loop_
_entity.id
_entity.type
_entity.pdbx_description
1 polymer ?
#
loop_
_entity_poly.entity_id
_entity_poly.type
_entity_poly.pdbx_seq_one_letter_code
_entity_poly.pdbx_strand_id
1 'polypeptide(L)'
;MEGIKIEKEIQRDIGKDIKSKQSFNNKKLNEQQQDTIQFYDLNVPSYETVLTPTDFELAMELDDSPNESDWDSEAMYNLDKFEGDIANKINASTVALFIRGAPEKADSKTNKGRIQLNAIRDRRQLWNNARIPYALSSQYSSYSRSVIASAMQEYAKHTCIQWTPRTAMDRDYVYIVPERGCYSMASCWQNN
;
A
#
# COMPACT_ATOMS: atom_id res chain seq x y z
N MET A 1 -14.72 53.65 -37.48
CA MET A 1 -15.33 54.84 -36.83
C MET A 1 -16.14 54.31 -35.67
N GLU A 2 -15.58 54.44 -34.47
CA GLU A 2 -16.13 55.28 -33.37
C GLU A 2 -17.43 54.64 -32.83
N GLY A 3 -17.46 54.01 -31.64
CA GLY A 3 -17.05 54.52 -30.34
C GLY A 3 -18.21 55.30 -29.72
N ILE A 4 -18.85 54.78 -28.66
CA ILE A 4 -19.50 55.52 -27.55
C ILE A 4 -19.88 54.52 -26.43
N LYS A 5 -19.54 54.91 -25.21
CA LYS A 5 -19.77 54.29 -23.90
C LYS A 5 -20.73 55.20 -23.15
N ILE A 6 -21.82 54.71 -22.53
CA ILE A 6 -22.45 55.39 -21.37
C ILE A 6 -23.13 54.36 -20.44
N GLU A 7 -22.79 54.50 -19.16
CA GLU A 7 -23.30 53.83 -17.96
C GLU A 7 -24.77 54.16 -17.64
N LYS A 8 -25.44 53.27 -16.89
CA LYS A 8 -26.35 53.71 -15.81
C LYS A 8 -26.19 52.86 -14.55
N GLU A 9 -25.66 53.57 -13.59
CA GLU A 9 -25.56 53.42 -12.15
C GLU A 9 -26.88 53.09 -11.43
N ILE A 10 -26.84 52.15 -10.49
CA ILE A 10 -27.65 52.22 -9.26
C ILE A 10 -26.69 52.06 -8.09
N GLN A 11 -26.38 53.18 -7.46
CA GLN A 11 -25.77 53.31 -6.15
C GLN A 11 -26.73 52.82 -5.06
N ARG A 12 -26.21 52.07 -4.08
CA ARG A 12 -26.46 52.32 -2.65
C ARG A 12 -25.52 51.53 -1.74
N ASP A 13 -24.60 52.30 -1.17
CA ASP A 13 -24.10 52.32 0.21
C ASP A 13 -23.37 51.12 0.83
N ILE A 14 -22.06 51.37 0.86
CA ILE A 14 -21.00 50.85 1.72
C ILE A 14 -21.31 51.00 3.21
N GLY A 15 -20.97 49.95 3.98
CA GLY A 15 -20.30 50.10 5.28
C GLY A 15 -21.16 50.36 6.52
N LYS A 16 -21.46 49.27 7.24
CA LYS A 16 -21.77 49.11 8.68
C LYS A 16 -22.34 47.68 8.77
N ASP A 17 -21.61 46.64 9.14
CA ASP A 17 -21.07 46.40 10.48
C ASP A 17 -19.94 45.36 10.41
N ILE A 18 -18.71 45.87 10.40
CA ILE A 18 -17.56 45.15 10.95
C ILE A 18 -17.72 45.25 12.46
N LYS A 19 -18.30 44.23 13.11
CA LYS A 19 -18.12 43.79 14.51
C LYS A 19 -19.32 42.96 14.96
N SER A 20 -19.18 41.62 14.91
CA SER A 20 -19.79 40.61 15.80
C SER A 20 -20.17 39.30 15.09
N LYS A 21 -19.24 38.68 14.35
CA LYS A 21 -19.29 37.23 14.06
C LYS A 21 -17.88 36.63 14.18
N GLN A 22 -17.19 36.96 15.26
CA GLN A 22 -16.16 36.08 15.81
C GLN A 22 -16.88 35.08 16.71
N SER A 23 -16.55 33.80 16.53
CA SER A 23 -17.17 32.63 17.15
C SER A 23 -18.43 32.14 16.41
N PHE A 24 -18.50 30.83 16.17
CA PHE A 24 -19.41 30.12 15.25
C PHE A 24 -19.05 30.18 13.75
N ASN A 25 -17.88 29.63 13.37
CA ASN A 25 -17.77 28.77 12.18
C ASN A 25 -16.43 28.04 11.99
N ASN A 26 -15.62 27.87 13.05
CA ASN A 26 -14.37 27.09 12.97
C ASN A 26 -14.53 25.61 13.38
N LYS A 27 -15.77 25.13 13.62
CA LYS A 27 -16.02 23.73 14.03
C LYS A 27 -16.49 22.81 12.90
N LYS A 28 -16.90 23.35 11.75
CA LYS A 28 -17.47 22.57 10.64
C LYS A 28 -16.56 22.43 9.41
N LEU A 29 -15.36 23.01 9.47
CA LEU A 29 -14.32 22.85 8.45
C LEU A 29 -13.23 21.85 8.85
N ASN A 30 -13.25 21.34 10.09
CA ASN A 30 -12.23 20.40 10.59
C ASN A 30 -12.69 18.93 10.63
N GLU A 31 -13.93 18.60 10.23
CA GLU A 31 -14.41 17.20 10.17
C GLU A 31 -14.30 16.58 8.77
N GLN A 32 -13.89 17.34 7.74
CA GLN A 32 -13.65 16.80 6.39
C GLN A 32 -12.17 16.81 5.98
N GLN A 33 -11.28 17.18 6.89
CA GLN A 33 -9.84 17.29 6.60
C GLN A 33 -9.00 16.23 7.34
N GLN A 34 -9.67 15.28 8.00
CA GLN A 34 -9.05 14.22 8.79
C GLN A 34 -8.97 12.87 8.05
N ASP A 35 -9.64 12.72 6.90
CA ASP A 35 -9.73 11.46 6.13
C ASP A 35 -8.56 11.20 5.15
N THR A 36 -7.54 12.06 5.12
CA THR A 36 -6.44 11.90 4.17
C THR A 36 -5.10 12.36 4.75
N ILE A 37 -4.56 11.65 5.73
CA ILE A 37 -3.10 11.67 5.92
C ILE A 37 -2.54 10.87 4.74
N GLN A 38 -2.17 11.57 3.67
CA GLN A 38 -1.52 10.95 2.51
C GLN A 38 -0.11 10.51 2.94
N PHE A 39 0.15 9.20 2.99
CA PHE A 39 1.49 8.62 3.26
C PHE A 39 2.50 8.88 2.12
N TYR A 40 2.06 9.52 1.03
CA TYR A 40 2.82 9.79 -0.18
C TYR A 40 2.30 11.06 -0.85
N ASP A 41 3.19 11.85 -1.45
CA ASP A 41 2.82 13.08 -2.13
C ASP A 41 2.51 12.80 -3.60
N LEU A 42 1.23 12.91 -3.97
CA LEU A 42 0.76 12.76 -5.35
C LEU A 42 1.34 13.80 -6.31
N ASN A 43 1.85 14.92 -5.81
CA ASN A 43 2.46 15.96 -6.63
C ASN A 43 3.95 15.71 -6.88
N VAL A 44 4.56 14.74 -6.19
CA VAL A 44 5.97 14.38 -6.35
C VAL A 44 6.05 13.10 -7.19
N PRO A 45 6.74 13.12 -8.34
CA PRO A 45 6.94 11.90 -9.12
C PRO A 45 7.79 10.90 -8.31
N SER A 46 7.25 9.70 -8.12
CA SER A 46 8.02 8.57 -7.59
C SER A 46 8.91 7.98 -8.69
N TYR A 47 10.13 7.62 -8.33
CA TYR A 47 11.01 6.80 -9.16
C TYR A 47 11.47 5.57 -8.39
N GLU A 48 11.97 4.57 -9.10
CA GLU A 48 12.43 3.34 -8.48
C GLU A 48 13.80 3.50 -7.82
N THR A 49 13.90 3.02 -6.59
CA THR A 49 15.11 2.95 -5.79
C THR A 49 15.26 1.55 -5.19
N VAL A 50 16.37 1.29 -4.53
CA VAL A 50 16.64 0.04 -3.79
C VAL A 50 17.24 0.38 -2.45
N LEU A 51 17.19 -0.55 -1.49
CA LEU A 51 17.83 -0.34 -0.19
C LEU A 51 19.35 -0.22 -0.35
N THR A 52 19.92 0.68 0.43
CA THR A 52 21.35 1.02 0.49
C THR A 52 21.97 0.41 1.74
N PRO A 53 23.31 0.28 1.81
CA PRO A 53 23.97 -0.15 3.04
C PRO A 53 23.57 0.66 4.28
N THR A 54 23.36 1.97 4.13
CA THR A 54 22.90 2.86 5.21
C THR A 54 21.51 2.48 5.72
N ASP A 55 20.58 2.06 4.84
CA ASP A 55 19.25 1.62 5.28
C ASP A 55 19.34 0.39 6.19
N PHE A 56 20.29 -0.52 5.92
CA PHE A 56 20.54 -1.71 6.75
C PHE A 56 21.30 -1.39 8.04
N GLU A 57 22.18 -0.38 8.04
CA GLU A 57 22.83 0.10 9.26
C GLU A 57 21.81 0.71 10.21
N LEU A 58 20.93 1.58 9.69
CA LEU A 58 19.82 2.16 10.45
C LEU A 58 18.82 1.10 10.94
N ALA A 59 18.66 -0.01 10.20
CA ALA A 59 17.81 -1.11 10.62
C ALA A 59 18.29 -1.77 11.91
N MET A 60 19.60 -1.80 12.15
CA MET A 60 20.20 -2.34 13.38
C MET A 60 19.98 -1.45 14.60
N GLU A 61 19.63 -0.18 14.39
CA GLU A 61 19.35 0.79 15.46
C GLU A 61 17.86 0.84 15.85
N LEU A 62 17.00 0.12 15.13
CA LEU A 62 15.58 0.04 15.45
C LEU A 62 15.36 -0.70 16.78
N ASP A 63 14.50 -0.14 17.63
CA ASP A 63 14.07 -0.78 18.88
C ASP A 63 13.07 -1.92 18.56
N ASP A 64 13.27 -3.09 19.17
CA ASP A 64 12.38 -4.25 19.06
C ASP A 64 11.02 -4.00 19.74
N SER A 65 10.89 -2.93 20.53
CA SER A 65 9.65 -2.52 21.17
C SER A 65 8.96 -1.42 20.36
N PRO A 66 8.14 -1.74 19.35
CA PRO A 66 7.39 -0.72 18.64
C PRO A 66 6.42 -0.03 19.61
N ASN A 67 6.34 1.29 19.53
CA ASN A 67 5.35 2.04 20.28
C ASN A 67 3.94 1.66 19.79
N GLU A 68 3.08 1.14 20.67
CA GLU A 68 1.72 0.72 20.30
C GLU A 68 0.90 1.83 19.61
N SER A 69 1.21 3.10 19.86
CA SER A 69 0.51 4.23 19.23
C SER A 69 0.85 4.45 17.76
N ASP A 70 1.79 3.71 17.17
CA ASP A 70 2.24 3.87 15.77
C ASP A 70 1.55 2.89 14.79
N TRP A 71 0.76 1.94 15.30
CA TRP A 71 0.09 0.94 14.47
C TRP A 71 -1.30 1.40 14.03
N ASP A 72 -1.41 1.83 12.79
CA ASP A 72 -2.71 2.09 12.15
C ASP A 72 -3.40 0.76 11.81
N SER A 73 -4.26 0.29 12.72
CA SER A 73 -5.01 -0.96 12.52
C SER A 73 -5.98 -0.89 11.34
N GLU A 74 -6.47 0.30 10.98
CA GLU A 74 -7.37 0.48 9.82
C GLU A 74 -6.62 0.29 8.49
N ALA A 75 -5.30 0.49 8.48
CA ALA A 75 -4.47 0.19 7.31
C ALA A 75 -4.45 -1.31 6.97
N MET A 76 -4.76 -2.20 7.92
CA MET A 76 -4.74 -3.66 7.74
C MET A 76 -6.08 -4.25 7.28
N TYR A 77 -7.20 -3.62 7.63
CA TYR A 77 -8.54 -4.17 7.39
C TYR A 77 -9.27 -3.42 6.27
N ASN A 78 -8.92 -3.72 5.03
CA ASN A 78 -9.59 -3.17 3.86
C ASN A 78 -10.74 -4.09 3.40
N LEU A 79 -11.98 -3.57 3.41
CA LEU A 79 -13.20 -4.32 3.03
C LEU A 79 -13.19 -4.85 1.58
N ASP A 80 -12.41 -4.23 0.69
CA ASP A 80 -12.31 -4.63 -0.72
C ASP A 80 -11.18 -5.63 -0.98
N LYS A 81 -10.46 -6.07 0.06
CA LYS A 81 -9.37 -7.04 -0.03
C LYS A 81 -9.77 -8.35 0.63
N PHE A 82 -9.28 -9.46 0.09
CA PHE A 82 -9.47 -10.76 0.73
C PHE A 82 -8.70 -10.77 2.06
N GLU A 83 -9.33 -11.28 3.13
CA GLU A 83 -8.78 -11.26 4.49
C GLU A 83 -8.37 -9.87 5.04
N GLY A 84 -8.75 -8.78 4.35
CA GLY A 84 -8.42 -7.40 4.73
C GLY A 84 -7.18 -6.83 4.03
N ASP A 85 -6.25 -7.67 3.58
CA ASP A 85 -4.92 -7.24 3.10
C ASP A 85 -4.40 -8.01 1.88
N ILE A 86 -5.19 -8.92 1.29
CA ILE A 86 -4.81 -9.70 0.10
C ILE A 86 -5.50 -9.16 -1.16
N ALA A 87 -4.69 -8.62 -2.08
CA ALA A 87 -5.10 -7.97 -3.32
C ALA A 87 -5.05 -8.88 -4.56
N ASN A 88 -5.38 -10.16 -4.43
CA ASN A 88 -5.41 -11.07 -5.57
C ASN A 88 -6.61 -10.76 -6.49
N LYS A 89 -6.38 -10.66 -7.82
CA LYS A 89 -7.48 -10.57 -8.80
C LYS A 89 -8.33 -11.84 -8.74
N ILE A 90 -9.55 -11.71 -8.23
CA ILE A 90 -10.51 -12.81 -8.11
C ILE A 90 -11.05 -13.14 -9.51
N ASN A 91 -10.51 -14.19 -10.12
CA ASN A 91 -11.09 -14.82 -11.31
C ASN A 91 -11.42 -16.30 -10.99
N ALA A 92 -12.13 -16.99 -11.89
CA ALA A 92 -12.56 -18.37 -11.63
C ALA A 92 -11.40 -19.33 -11.27
N SER A 93 -10.21 -19.11 -11.83
CA SER A 93 -9.00 -19.88 -11.53
C SER A 93 -8.45 -19.55 -10.13
N THR A 94 -8.44 -18.28 -9.74
CA THR A 94 -8.04 -17.82 -8.40
C THR A 94 -9.02 -18.32 -7.32
N VAL A 95 -10.33 -18.25 -7.58
CA VAL A 95 -11.37 -18.79 -6.69
C VAL A 95 -11.21 -20.30 -6.51
N ALA A 96 -10.89 -21.04 -7.57
CA ALA A 96 -10.65 -22.47 -7.46
C ALA A 96 -9.42 -22.79 -6.60
N LEU A 97 -8.35 -21.99 -6.69
CA LEU A 97 -7.17 -22.11 -5.84
C LEU A 97 -7.50 -21.89 -4.36
N PHE A 98 -8.24 -20.84 -4.02
CA PHE A 98 -8.58 -20.49 -2.63
C PHE A 98 -9.71 -21.37 -2.04
N ILE A 99 -10.74 -21.74 -2.80
CA ILE A 99 -11.85 -22.58 -2.30
C ILE A 99 -11.43 -24.06 -2.22
N ARG A 100 -10.65 -24.56 -3.18
CA ARG A 100 -10.48 -26.02 -3.34
C ARG A 100 -9.12 -26.56 -2.96
N GLY A 101 -8.06 -25.75 -2.91
CA GLY A 101 -6.73 -26.16 -2.43
C GLY A 101 -6.17 -27.47 -3.02
N ALA A 102 -6.66 -27.96 -4.16
CA ALA A 102 -6.35 -29.30 -4.66
C ALA A 102 -6.64 -29.46 -6.17
N PRO A 103 -5.88 -30.33 -6.87
CA PRO A 103 -6.13 -30.68 -8.27
C PRO A 103 -7.51 -31.35 -8.44
N GLU A 104 -8.08 -31.24 -9.64
CA GLU A 104 -9.44 -31.71 -10.00
C GLU A 104 -9.73 -33.22 -9.73
N LYS A 105 -8.72 -34.03 -9.37
CA LYS A 105 -8.85 -35.47 -9.16
C LYS A 105 -8.74 -35.88 -7.69
N ALA A 106 -9.49 -35.23 -6.80
CA ALA A 106 -9.76 -35.79 -5.48
C ALA A 106 -10.98 -36.71 -5.59
N ASP A 107 -10.77 -38.02 -5.50
CA ASP A 107 -11.83 -39.02 -5.44
C ASP A 107 -12.89 -38.66 -4.38
N SER A 108 -14.11 -38.40 -4.85
CA SER A 108 -15.32 -38.11 -4.06
C SER A 108 -15.74 -39.23 -3.09
N LYS A 109 -14.95 -40.30 -2.96
CA LYS A 109 -15.28 -41.50 -2.16
C LYS A 109 -14.74 -41.48 -0.73
N THR A 110 -13.95 -40.49 -0.35
CA THR A 110 -13.48 -40.38 1.05
C THR A 110 -13.90 -39.04 1.65
N ASN A 111 -14.73 -39.10 2.70
CA ASN A 111 -15.05 -37.97 3.60
C ASN A 111 -13.81 -37.55 4.43
N LYS A 112 -12.64 -37.42 3.80
CA LYS A 112 -11.48 -36.79 4.46
C LYS A 112 -11.68 -35.30 4.28
N GLY A 113 -12.03 -34.63 5.38
CA GLY A 113 -12.19 -33.19 5.45
C GLY A 113 -11.06 -32.50 4.70
N ARG A 114 -11.43 -31.58 3.79
CA ARG A 114 -10.45 -30.79 3.05
C ARG A 114 -9.66 -30.01 4.08
N ILE A 115 -8.40 -30.37 4.31
CA ILE A 115 -7.51 -29.60 5.18
C ILE A 115 -7.27 -28.28 4.44
N GLN A 116 -7.94 -27.22 4.90
CA GLN A 116 -7.60 -25.85 4.53
C GLN A 116 -6.21 -25.56 5.08
N LEU A 117 -5.28 -25.22 4.19
CA LEU A 117 -3.94 -24.78 4.54
C LEU A 117 -3.79 -23.34 4.07
N ASN A 118 -3.03 -22.55 4.81
CA ASN A 118 -2.82 -21.12 4.51
C ASN A 118 -1.75 -20.90 3.42
N ALA A 119 -1.10 -21.96 2.94
CA ALA A 119 -0.05 -21.88 1.93
C ALA A 119 -0.58 -22.21 0.52
N ILE A 120 -0.21 -21.36 -0.45
CA ILE A 120 -0.41 -21.65 -1.87
C ILE A 120 0.35 -22.91 -2.25
N ARG A 121 -0.34 -23.85 -2.91
CA ARG A 121 0.22 -25.15 -3.32
C ARG A 121 0.73 -25.17 -4.75
N ASP A 122 0.30 -24.23 -5.59
CA ASP A 122 0.76 -24.16 -6.98
C ASP A 122 2.19 -23.63 -7.05
N ARG A 123 3.13 -24.50 -7.43
CA ARG A 123 4.55 -24.14 -7.51
C ARG A 123 4.84 -23.06 -8.56
N ARG A 124 3.96 -22.87 -9.54
CA ARG A 124 4.10 -21.82 -10.56
C ARG A 124 3.89 -20.42 -9.98
N GLN A 125 3.30 -20.33 -8.79
CA GLN A 125 3.07 -19.07 -8.08
C GLN A 125 4.18 -18.73 -7.08
N LEU A 126 5.23 -19.55 -7.01
CA LEU A 126 6.38 -19.36 -6.13
C LEU A 126 7.49 -18.60 -6.85
N TRP A 127 8.28 -17.87 -6.07
CA TRP A 127 9.52 -17.27 -6.54
C TRP A 127 10.58 -18.34 -6.80
N ASN A 128 11.11 -18.35 -8.03
CA ASN A 128 12.14 -19.30 -8.42
C ASN A 128 13.40 -19.13 -7.56
N ASN A 129 13.95 -20.25 -7.08
CA ASN A 129 15.13 -20.30 -6.22
C ASN A 129 15.03 -19.45 -4.95
N ALA A 130 13.81 -19.18 -4.47
CA ALA A 130 13.54 -18.30 -3.32
C ALA A 130 14.13 -16.87 -3.47
N ARG A 131 14.46 -16.45 -4.69
CA ARG A 131 14.94 -15.09 -4.98
C ARG A 131 13.75 -14.19 -5.30
N ILE A 132 13.58 -13.13 -4.52
CA ILE A 132 12.55 -12.10 -4.71
C ILE A 132 13.24 -10.83 -5.22
N PRO A 133 13.15 -10.51 -6.52
CA PRO A 133 13.59 -9.23 -7.03
C PRO A 133 12.67 -8.12 -6.51
N TYR A 134 13.22 -6.99 -6.09
CA TYR A 134 12.42 -5.86 -5.61
C TYR A 134 12.93 -4.50 -6.09
N ALA A 135 12.04 -3.51 -6.03
CA ALA A 135 12.33 -2.08 -6.07
C ALA A 135 11.41 -1.34 -5.09
N LEU A 136 11.81 -0.14 -4.67
CA LEU A 136 11.05 0.73 -3.78
C LEU A 136 10.72 2.05 -4.46
N SER A 137 9.57 2.62 -4.11
CA SER A 137 9.28 4.03 -4.33
C SER A 137 10.33 4.94 -3.67
N SER A 138 10.73 5.99 -4.38
CA SER A 138 11.59 7.05 -3.83
C SER A 138 10.92 7.89 -2.74
N GLN A 139 9.61 7.72 -2.53
CA GLN A 139 8.84 8.49 -1.56
C GLN A 139 8.93 7.96 -0.12
N TYR A 140 9.58 6.81 0.10
CA TYR A 140 9.79 6.33 1.47
C TYR A 140 10.79 7.19 2.23
N SER A 141 10.45 7.50 3.47
CA SER A 141 11.36 8.14 4.42
C SER A 141 12.54 7.21 4.77
N SER A 142 13.64 7.77 5.28
CA SER A 142 14.78 6.98 5.77
C SER A 142 14.38 5.96 6.85
N TYR A 143 13.42 6.34 7.71
CA TYR A 143 12.88 5.45 8.74
C TYR A 143 12.08 4.29 8.14
N SER A 144 11.16 4.57 7.22
CA SER A 144 10.38 3.50 6.57
C SER A 144 11.29 2.54 5.81
N ARG A 145 12.36 3.04 5.19
CA ARG A 145 13.36 2.21 4.50
C ARG A 145 14.14 1.32 5.47
N SER A 146 14.52 1.82 6.65
CA SER A 146 15.18 0.99 7.66
C SER A 146 14.26 -0.09 8.22
N VAL A 147 12.96 0.21 8.40
CA VAL A 147 11.95 -0.78 8.80
C VAL A 147 11.82 -1.89 7.74
N ILE A 148 11.75 -1.52 6.46
CA ILE A 148 11.71 -2.50 5.35
C ILE A 148 13.01 -3.33 5.32
N ALA A 149 14.16 -2.69 5.51
CA ALA A 149 15.45 -3.37 5.57
C ALA A 149 15.53 -4.38 6.72
N SER A 150 15.07 -4.00 7.92
CA SER A 150 14.97 -4.88 9.09
C SER A 150 14.10 -6.10 8.80
N ALA A 151 12.90 -5.89 8.23
CA ALA A 151 12.01 -6.99 7.85
C ALA A 151 12.67 -7.95 6.85
N MET A 152 13.37 -7.45 5.83
CA MET A 152 14.09 -8.29 4.86
C MET A 152 15.23 -9.09 5.52
N GLN A 153 15.95 -8.50 6.48
CA GLN A 153 17.01 -9.18 7.24
C GLN A 153 16.43 -10.30 8.13
N GLU A 154 15.30 -10.07 8.77
CA GLU A 154 14.65 -11.08 9.62
C GLU A 154 14.21 -12.30 8.80
N TYR A 155 13.67 -12.09 7.59
CA TYR A 155 13.40 -13.19 6.65
C TYR A 155 14.66 -13.98 6.28
N ALA A 156 15.78 -13.30 6.01
CA ALA A 156 17.03 -13.96 5.61
C ALA A 156 17.65 -14.77 6.76
N LYS A 157 17.40 -14.39 8.02
CA LYS A 157 17.86 -15.10 9.22
C LYS A 157 17.10 -16.41 9.46
N HIS A 158 15.81 -16.43 9.14
CA HIS A 158 14.91 -17.55 9.49
C HIS A 158 14.49 -18.42 8.31
N THR A 159 14.77 -18.00 7.08
CA THR A 159 14.33 -18.69 5.87
C THR A 159 15.42 -18.70 4.79
N CYS A 160 15.20 -19.44 3.71
CA CYS A 160 16.06 -19.39 2.53
C CYS A 160 15.69 -18.25 1.56
N ILE A 161 14.72 -17.40 1.88
CA ILE A 161 14.26 -16.31 1.01
C ILE A 161 15.35 -15.24 0.89
N GLN A 162 15.63 -14.82 -0.34
CA GLN A 162 16.63 -13.81 -0.66
C GLN A 162 15.98 -12.63 -1.37
N TRP A 163 15.88 -11.51 -0.68
CA TRP A 163 15.50 -10.23 -1.27
C TRP A 163 16.69 -9.65 -2.04
N THR A 164 16.50 -9.33 -3.32
CA THR A 164 17.58 -8.79 -4.17
C THR A 164 17.10 -7.57 -4.95
N PRO A 165 17.93 -6.54 -5.13
CA PRO A 165 17.67 -5.47 -6.09
C PRO A 165 17.28 -6.05 -7.45
N ARG A 166 16.18 -5.59 -8.03
CA ARG A 166 15.78 -6.02 -9.36
C ARG A 166 16.82 -5.60 -10.40
N THR A 167 16.89 -6.35 -11.48
CA THR A 167 17.67 -6.05 -12.67
C THR A 167 16.74 -5.80 -13.86
N ALA A 168 17.29 -5.41 -15.00
CA ALA A 168 16.52 -5.29 -16.24
C ALA A 168 16.00 -6.65 -16.78
N MET A 169 16.53 -7.78 -16.31
CA MET A 169 16.09 -9.12 -16.71
C MET A 169 14.91 -9.64 -15.87
N ASP A 170 14.66 -9.02 -14.72
CA ASP A 170 13.59 -9.42 -13.81
C ASP A 170 12.25 -8.89 -14.34
N ARG A 171 11.47 -9.78 -14.99
CA ARG A 171 10.13 -9.46 -15.50
C ARG A 171 9.09 -9.36 -14.39
N ASP A 172 9.16 -10.29 -13.44
CA ASP A 172 8.32 -10.32 -12.25
C ASP A 172 9.16 -9.86 -11.05
N TYR A 173 8.70 -8.82 -10.34
CA TYR A 173 9.37 -8.28 -9.16
C TYR A 173 8.35 -7.64 -8.22
N VAL A 174 8.73 -7.45 -6.96
CA VAL A 174 7.93 -6.73 -5.97
C VAL A 174 8.28 -5.24 -6.04
N TYR A 175 7.31 -4.40 -6.42
CA TYR A 175 7.45 -2.96 -6.29
C TYR A 175 6.76 -2.50 -5.00
N ILE A 176 7.55 -2.05 -4.03
CA ILE A 176 7.08 -1.64 -2.71
C ILE A 176 6.78 -0.14 -2.75
N VAL A 177 5.55 0.25 -2.43
CA VAL A 177 5.04 1.62 -2.55
C VAL A 177 4.30 2.04 -1.27
N PRO A 178 4.47 3.29 -0.80
CA PRO A 178 3.74 3.82 0.35
C PRO A 178 2.33 4.25 -0.09
N GLU A 179 1.51 3.31 -0.59
CA GLU A 179 0.11 3.60 -0.92
C GLU A 179 -0.77 3.66 0.35
N ARG A 180 -2.08 3.92 0.19
CA ARG A 180 -3.02 3.87 1.32
C ARG A 180 -3.30 2.42 1.71
N GLY A 181 -3.05 2.12 2.98
CA GLY A 181 -3.24 0.80 3.56
C GLY A 181 -2.05 -0.13 3.30
N CYS A 182 -2.07 -1.28 3.97
CA CYS A 182 -1.06 -2.32 3.88
C CYS A 182 -1.70 -3.54 3.22
N TYR A 183 -1.29 -3.85 2.00
CA TYR A 183 -1.81 -5.02 1.29
C TYR A 183 -0.81 -5.53 0.26
N SER A 184 -0.93 -6.80 -0.10
CA SER A 184 -0.07 -7.43 -1.11
C SER A 184 -0.82 -8.50 -1.89
N MET A 185 -0.21 -9.02 -2.95
CA MET A 185 -0.68 -10.28 -3.56
C MET A 185 -0.03 -11.45 -2.82
N ALA A 186 -0.78 -12.54 -2.65
CA ALA A 186 -0.28 -13.74 -1.97
C ALA A 186 0.68 -14.60 -2.84
N SER A 187 0.74 -14.33 -4.15
CA SER A 187 1.43 -15.16 -5.15
C SER A 187 2.31 -14.33 -6.09
N CYS A 188 3.40 -14.91 -6.59
CA CYS A 188 4.09 -14.38 -7.77
C CYS A 188 3.21 -14.63 -9.01
N TRP A 189 2.66 -13.57 -9.59
CA TRP A 189 1.92 -13.64 -10.86
C TRP A 189 2.92 -13.57 -12.01
N GLN A 190 3.23 -14.73 -12.59
CA GLN A 190 4.07 -14.82 -13.78
C GLN A 190 3.26 -14.36 -15.00
N ASN A 191 3.64 -13.23 -15.61
CA ASN A 191 3.08 -12.82 -16.89
C ASN A 191 3.71 -13.68 -18.01
N ASN A 192 2.95 -14.65 -18.50
CA ASN A 192 3.29 -15.47 -19.68
C ASN A 192 3.19 -14.65 -20.98
#